data_AF-A0A496ZSD6-F1
#
_entry.id   AF-A0A496ZSD6-F1
#
_cell.length_a   1.000
_cell.length_b   1.000
_cell.length_c   1.000
_cell.angle_alpha   90.00
_cell.angle_beta   90.00
_cell.angle_gamma   90.00
#
_symmetry.space_group_name_H-M   'P 1'
#
loop_
_entity.id
_entity.type
_entity.pdbx_description
1 polymer ?
#
loop_
_entity_poly.entity_id
_entity_poly.type
_entity_poly.pdbx_seq_one_letter_code
_entity_poly.pdbx_strand_id
1 'polypeptide(L)'
;MAEKYVYDPKNFCIPVTKLEPLEAIQFVIDDFVKKEVTFCIDGDGDRWEIWRIAYEDDRDTIKRKNSPKSPKYVYVKGKKVEFTVKKQ
;
A
#
# COMPACT_ATOMS: atom_id res chain seq x y z
N MET A 1 0.19 -25.10 1.08
CA MET A 1 1.20 -24.04 1.34
C MET A 1 0.66 -22.77 0.74
N ALA A 2 0.34 -21.75 1.54
CA ALA A 2 -0.07 -20.46 1.00
C ALA A 2 1.16 -19.78 0.38
N GLU A 3 1.09 -19.44 -0.90
CA GLU A 3 2.12 -18.65 -1.58
C GLU A 3 2.22 -17.30 -0.86
N LYS A 4 3.30 -17.08 -0.10
CA LYS A 4 3.55 -15.80 0.55
C LYS A 4 3.90 -14.76 -0.51
N TYR A 5 3.22 -13.63 -0.48
CA TYR A 5 3.48 -12.55 -1.42
C TYR A 5 4.88 -11.95 -1.19
N VAL A 6 5.63 -11.68 -2.25
CA VAL A 6 6.92 -11.00 -2.15
C VAL A 6 6.70 -9.50 -2.37
N TYR A 7 6.80 -8.73 -1.28
CA TYR A 7 6.66 -7.28 -1.32
C TYR A 7 7.93 -6.63 -1.88
N ASP A 8 7.80 -5.91 -2.99
CA ASP A 8 8.85 -5.07 -3.57
C ASP A 8 8.48 -3.59 -3.37
N PRO A 9 9.16 -2.87 -2.45
CA PRO A 9 8.88 -1.46 -2.19
C PRO A 9 8.90 -0.59 -3.45
N LYS A 10 9.71 -0.95 -4.46
CA LYS A 10 9.85 -0.15 -5.68
C LYS A 10 8.56 -0.07 -6.49
N ASN A 11 7.68 -1.06 -6.34
CA ASN A 11 6.41 -1.09 -7.06
C ASN A 11 5.36 -0.16 -6.42
N PHE A 12 5.40 0.01 -5.09
CA PHE A 12 4.43 0.80 -4.31
C PHE A 12 4.87 2.27 -4.24
N CYS A 13 4.86 2.96 -5.37
CA CYS A 13 5.45 4.29 -5.50
C CYS A 13 4.45 5.45 -5.46
N ILE A 14 3.14 5.20 -5.36
CA ILE A 14 2.13 6.26 -5.36
C ILE A 14 1.58 6.45 -3.94
N PRO A 15 1.90 7.56 -3.24
CA PRO A 15 1.24 7.90 -1.98
C PRO A 15 -0.19 8.35 -2.25
N VAL A 16 -1.12 7.89 -1.42
CA VAL A 16 -2.56 8.16 -1.58
C VAL A 16 -3.05 9.12 -0.51
N THR A 17 -2.65 8.91 0.74
CA THR A 17 -3.04 9.74 1.87
C THR A 17 -1.85 10.51 2.42
N LYS A 18 -2.13 11.54 3.20
CA LYS A 18 -1.13 12.11 4.11
C LYS A 18 -1.08 11.26 5.39
N LEU A 19 -0.10 11.55 6.25
CA LEU A 19 0.00 10.92 7.57
C LEU A 19 -1.21 11.35 8.40
N GLU A 20 -2.15 10.43 8.56
CA GLU A 20 -3.41 10.65 9.29
C GLU A 20 -3.72 9.45 10.20
N PRO A 21 -4.60 9.60 11.21
CA PRO A 21 -5.02 8.47 12.05
C PRO A 21 -5.64 7.35 11.21
N LEU A 22 -5.53 6.09 11.69
CA LEU A 22 -6.05 4.92 10.97
C LEU A 22 -7.56 5.05 10.66
N GLU A 23 -8.32 5.58 11.61
CA GLU A 23 -9.75 5.83 11.48
C GLU A 23 -10.06 6.79 10.33
N ALA A 24 -9.22 7.81 10.15
CA ALA A 24 -9.40 8.82 9.10
C ALA A 24 -9.12 8.22 7.71
N ILE A 25 -8.21 7.26 7.58
CA ILE A 25 -7.89 6.65 6.28
C ILE A 25 -8.70 5.38 5.98
N GLN A 26 -9.52 4.90 6.91
CA GLN A 26 -10.27 3.65 6.78
C GLN A 26 -11.20 3.64 5.55
N PHE A 27 -11.84 4.76 5.24
CA PHE A 27 -12.71 4.88 4.06
C PHE A 27 -11.94 4.64 2.75
N VAL A 28 -10.66 5.01 2.69
CA VAL A 28 -9.80 4.78 1.52
C VAL A 28 -9.43 3.30 1.42
N ILE A 29 -9.12 2.67 2.56
CA ILE A 29 -8.83 1.23 2.62
C ILE A 29 -10.03 0.44 2.09
N ASP A 30 -11.24 0.75 2.56
CA ASP A 30 -12.46 0.05 2.16
C ASP A 30 -12.79 0.24 0.67
N ASP A 31 -12.64 1.47 0.16
CA ASP A 31 -12.80 1.77 -1.27
C ASP A 31 -11.79 1.00 -2.13
N PHE A 32 -10.54 0.93 -1.70
CA PHE A 32 -9.47 0.24 -2.41
C PHE A 32 -9.65 -1.28 -2.39
N VAL A 33 -10.11 -1.84 -1.26
CA VAL A 33 -10.49 -3.25 -1.17
C VAL A 33 -11.61 -3.56 -2.15
N LYS A 34 -12.66 -2.74 -2.18
CA LYS A 34 -13.80 -2.91 -3.09
C LYS A 34 -13.40 -2.79 -4.57
N LYS A 35 -12.48 -1.89 -4.90
CA LYS A 35 -11.94 -1.69 -6.26
C LYS A 35 -10.82 -2.66 -6.63
N GLU A 36 -10.49 -3.61 -5.75
CA GLU A 36 -9.41 -4.58 -5.94
C GLU A 36 -8.05 -3.92 -6.26
N VAL A 37 -7.77 -2.77 -5.61
CA VAL A 37 -6.49 -2.08 -5.74
C VAL A 37 -5.41 -2.88 -5.01
N THR A 38 -4.18 -2.87 -5.53
CA THR A 38 -3.01 -3.40 -4.83
C THR A 38 -2.27 -2.25 -4.14
N PHE A 39 -2.22 -2.30 -2.81
CA PHE A 39 -1.68 -1.24 -1.97
C PHE A 39 -1.05 -1.79 -0.68
N CYS A 40 -0.20 -1.00 -0.05
CA CYS A 40 0.33 -1.26 1.26
C CYS A 40 -0.01 -0.10 2.21
N ILE A 41 0.01 -0.41 3.49
CA ILE A 41 -0.26 0.54 4.57
C ILE A 41 0.96 0.52 5.49
N ASP A 42 1.50 1.69 5.77
CA ASP A 42 2.56 1.88 6.74
C ASP A 42 2.18 2.96 7.73
N GLY A 43 2.69 2.86 8.95
CA GLY A 43 2.32 3.78 10.01
C GLY A 43 2.41 3.21 11.42
N ASP A 44 2.28 4.12 12.38
CA ASP A 44 2.25 3.84 13.81
C ASP A 44 1.48 4.95 14.54
N GLY A 45 0.75 4.58 15.61
CA GLY A 45 -0.06 5.52 16.40
C GLY A 45 -1.08 6.28 15.55
N ASP A 46 -0.94 7.60 15.50
CA ASP A 46 -1.83 8.52 14.76
C ASP A 46 -1.31 8.89 13.36
N ARG A 47 -0.29 8.19 12.86
CA ARG A 47 0.37 8.51 11.59
C ARG A 47 0.40 7.30 10.68
N TRP A 48 -0.64 7.16 9.88
CA TRP A 48 -0.79 6.12 8.89
C TRP A 48 -0.83 6.70 7.48
N GLU A 49 -0.28 5.96 6.54
CA GLU A 49 -0.29 6.31 5.13
C GLU A 49 -0.51 5.09 4.24
N ILE A 50 -1.16 5.34 3.10
CA ILE A 50 -1.47 4.34 2.09
C ILE A 50 -0.62 4.59 0.84
N TRP A 51 -0.01 3.52 0.33
CA TRP A 51 0.77 3.54 -0.90
C TRP A 51 0.27 2.48 -1.85
N ARG A 52 0.06 2.82 -3.12
CA ARG A 52 -0.38 1.86 -4.15
C ARG A 52 0.63 1.70 -5.26
N ILE A 53 0.47 0.63 -6.03
CA ILE A 53 1.23 0.46 -7.26
C ILE A 53 0.78 1.46 -8.33
N ALA A 54 1.70 1.81 -9.22
CA ALA A 54 1.37 2.55 -10.42
C ALA A 54 0.77 1.62 -11.48
N TYR A 55 -0.38 1.99 -12.01
CA TYR A 55 -1.01 1.39 -13.17
C TYR A 55 -0.66 2.17 -14.44
N GLU A 56 -0.93 1.59 -15.61
CA GLU A 56 -0.59 2.22 -16.89
C GLU A 56 -1.34 3.54 -17.13
N ASP A 57 -2.54 3.66 -16.56
CA ASP A 57 -3.40 4.85 -16.69
C ASP A 57 -3.04 5.99 -15.71
N ASP A 58 -2.05 5.80 -14.83
CA ASP A 58 -1.63 6.77 -13.83
C ASP A 58 -0.76 7.90 -14.42
N ARG A 59 -1.32 8.67 -15.35
CA ARG A 59 -0.61 9.74 -16.08
C ARG A 59 -0.29 10.96 -15.21
N ASP A 60 -1.14 11.29 -14.25
CA ASP A 60 -1.06 12.51 -13.43
C ASP A 60 -0.64 12.26 -11.97
N THR A 61 -0.22 11.03 -11.65
CA THR A 61 0.05 10.63 -10.26
C THR A 61 1.53 10.81 -9.89
N ILE A 62 1.77 11.48 -8.76
CA ILE A 62 3.13 11.73 -8.26
C ILE A 62 3.75 10.43 -7.74
N LYS A 63 4.74 9.90 -8.46
CA LYS A 63 5.54 8.76 -8.00
C LYS A 63 6.65 9.24 -7.06
N ARG A 64 6.72 8.66 -5.86
CA ARG A 64 7.78 8.92 -4.88
C ARG A 64 8.70 7.72 -4.70
N LYS A 65 9.96 8.00 -4.39
CA LYS A 65 11.02 6.99 -4.19
C LYS A 65 11.11 6.46 -2.75
N ASN A 66 10.44 7.11 -1.81
CA ASN A 66 10.48 6.79 -0.38
C ASN A 66 9.31 5.89 0.05
N SER A 67 8.97 4.90 -0.78
CA SER A 67 7.93 3.95 -0.46
C SER A 67 8.27 3.16 0.81
N PRO A 68 7.25 2.66 1.54
CA PRO A 68 7.46 1.92 2.78
C PRO A 68 8.39 0.73 2.59
N LYS A 69 9.48 0.67 3.34
CA LYS A 69 10.42 -0.47 3.28
C LYS A 69 9.87 -1.70 3.98
N SER A 70 9.06 -1.51 5.01
CA SER A 70 8.46 -2.57 5.82
C SER A 70 7.05 -2.16 6.24
N PRO A 71 6.09 -2.14 5.29
CA PRO A 71 4.71 -1.78 5.61
C PRO A 71 4.14 -2.70 6.69
N LYS A 72 3.14 -2.24 7.43
CA LYS A 72 2.42 -3.08 8.41
C LYS A 72 1.46 -4.04 7.72
N TYR A 73 0.83 -3.59 6.64
CA TYR A 73 -0.15 -4.37 5.90
C TYR A 73 0.07 -4.28 4.39
N VAL A 74 -0.19 -5.37 3.69
CA VAL A 74 -0.18 -5.42 2.22
C VAL A 74 -1.48 -6.04 1.75
N TYR A 75 -2.09 -5.39 0.76
CA TYR A 75 -3.29 -5.82 0.07
C TYR A 75 -2.97 -6.04 -1.40
N VAL A 76 -3.30 -7.22 -1.91
CA VAL A 76 -3.13 -7.58 -3.33
C VAL A 76 -4.51 -7.87 -3.89
N LYS A 77 -4.91 -7.11 -4.91
CA LYS A 77 -6.26 -7.19 -5.49
C LYS A 77 -7.36 -7.11 -4.42
N GLY A 78 -7.26 -6.13 -3.52
CA GLY A 78 -8.18 -5.93 -2.40
C GLY A 78 -8.14 -6.97 -1.28
N LYS A 79 -7.29 -8.00 -1.34
CA LYS A 79 -7.16 -9.00 -0.28
C LYS A 79 -5.93 -8.76 0.57
N LYS A 80 -6.10 -8.74 1.89
CA LYS A 80 -4.97 -8.71 2.83
C LYS A 80 -4.17 -10.00 2.69
N VAL A 81 -2.86 -9.89 2.49
CA VAL A 81 -1.97 -11.04 2.31
C VAL A 81 -0.86 -11.06 3.35
N GLU A 82 -0.42 -12.26 3.71
CA GLU A 82 0.89 -12.43 4.33
C GLU A 82 1.98 -12.18 3.27
N PHE A 83 3.01 -11.44 3.66
CA PHE A 83 4.08 -11.08 2.75
C PHE A 83 5.45 -11.17 3.40
N THR A 84 6.48 -11.28 2.55
CA THR A 84 7.88 -11.10 2.93
C THR A 84 8.46 -9.96 2.13
N VAL A 85 9.24 -9.09 2.77
CA VAL A 85 9.95 -8.02 2.06
C VAL A 85 11.06 -8.64 1.23
N LYS A 86 11.10 -8.30 -0.07
CA LYS A 86 12.19 -8.69 -0.97
C LYS A 86 13.50 -8.17 -0.39
N LYS A 87 14.40 -9.09 0.01
CA LYS A 87 15.75 -8.73 0.40
C LYS A 87 16.43 -8.07 -0.81
N GLN A 88 16.84 -6.81 -0.64
CA GLN A 88 17.64 -6.09 -1.63
C GLN A 88 19.05 -6.67 -1.70
#